data_AF-A0A8J7EU37-F1
#
_entry.id   AF-A0A8J7EU37-F1
#
_cell.length_a   1.000
_cell.length_b   1.000
_cell.length_c   1.000
_cell.angle_alpha   90.00
_cell.angle_beta   90.00
_cell.angle_gamma   90.00
#
_symmetry.space_group_name_H-M   'P 1'
#
loop_
_entity.id
_entity.type
_entity.pdbx_description
1 polymer ?
#
loop_
_entity_poly.entity_id
_entity_poly.type
_entity_poly.pdbx_seq_one_letter_code
_entity_poly.pdbx_strand_id
1 'polypeptide(L)'
;MKSVRYGFRGNRDGSGGYSRAKEVRSLYALSMPQRDRVLVAILNNQPDLTIAREQHWYRIPVETIEKVFQKHGMPQWLAFYQTKVFGNEAYSINYMAQVLRITTVTRSDLFPHEPVNQKTQRQYYKLELSPLQSLARPIVSDRFRRVTFIPTTLERLQTATNLADLHGC
;
A
#
# COMPACT_ATOMS: atom_id res chain seq x y z
N MET A 1 -32.31 -55.31 23.26
CA MET A 1 -32.29 -54.91 24.69
C MET A 1 -30.85 -54.56 25.06
N LYS A 2 -30.59 -53.32 25.56
CA LYS A 2 -29.31 -52.70 26.01
C LYS A 2 -28.29 -52.39 24.89
N SER A 3 -27.84 -51.17 24.55
CA SER A 3 -27.52 -49.88 25.21
C SER A 3 -26.36 -49.94 26.22
N VAL A 4 -25.19 -49.34 25.91
CA VAL A 4 -24.65 -48.06 26.44
C VAL A 4 -23.20 -47.77 25.97
N ARG A 5 -22.96 -46.48 25.63
CA ARG A 5 -21.79 -45.57 25.40
C ARG A 5 -20.35 -46.01 25.84
N TYR A 6 -19.21 -45.49 25.33
CA TYR A 6 -18.70 -44.10 25.17
C TYR A 6 -17.39 -44.10 24.33
N GLY A 7 -17.05 -42.98 23.66
CA GLY A 7 -15.66 -42.72 23.22
C GLY A 7 -15.44 -41.66 22.14
N PHE A 8 -15.67 -40.38 22.46
CA PHE A 8 -15.16 -39.24 21.68
C PHE A 8 -13.64 -39.15 21.83
N ARG A 9 -12.89 -39.07 20.72
CA ARG A 9 -11.55 -38.48 20.70
C ARG A 9 -11.32 -37.81 19.35
N GLY A 10 -11.33 -36.48 19.36
CA GLY A 10 -10.93 -35.68 18.22
C GLY A 10 -9.41 -35.47 18.18
N ASN A 11 -8.89 -35.33 16.97
CA ASN A 11 -7.76 -34.48 16.58
C ASN A 11 -7.97 -34.21 15.09
N ARG A 12 -8.10 -32.93 14.66
CA ARG A 12 -7.01 -32.09 14.12
C ARG A 12 -6.21 -32.89 13.08
N ASP A 13 -6.26 -32.52 11.80
CA ASP A 13 -5.44 -31.42 11.30
C ASP A 13 -6.07 -30.67 10.11
N GLY A 14 -6.15 -29.34 10.25
CA GLY A 14 -6.46 -28.42 9.16
C GLY A 14 -5.18 -28.00 8.45
N SER A 15 -4.95 -28.51 7.25
CA SER A 15 -3.85 -28.08 6.38
C SER A 15 -4.33 -28.00 4.94
N GLY A 16 -5.09 -26.95 4.61
CA GLY A 16 -5.64 -26.75 3.27
C GLY A 16 -5.48 -25.33 2.68
N GLY A 17 -4.76 -24.42 3.35
CA GLY A 17 -4.71 -23.00 2.95
C GLY A 17 -3.33 -22.42 2.64
N TYR A 18 -2.24 -23.16 2.85
CA TYR A 18 -0.89 -22.57 2.96
C TYR A 18 -0.04 -22.61 1.68
N SER A 19 -0.52 -23.21 0.58
CA SER A 19 0.32 -23.46 -0.61
C SER A 19 0.20 -22.38 -1.70
N ARG A 20 -0.99 -21.82 -1.93
CA ARG A 20 -1.22 -20.90 -3.07
C ARG A 20 -0.60 -19.50 -2.87
N ALA A 21 -0.54 -19.02 -1.63
CA ALA A 21 0.02 -17.70 -1.33
C ALA A 21 1.55 -17.62 -1.46
N LYS A 22 2.29 -18.72 -1.24
CA LYS A 22 3.74 -18.76 -1.43
C LYS A 22 4.15 -18.83 -2.90
N GLU A 23 3.39 -19.57 -3.70
CA GLU A 23 3.69 -19.82 -5.12
C GLU A 23 3.48 -18.56 -5.97
N VAL A 24 2.40 -17.83 -5.71
CA VAL A 24 2.17 -16.50 -6.30
C VAL A 24 3.30 -15.54 -5.88
N ARG A 25 3.70 -15.54 -4.60
CA ARG A 25 4.80 -14.72 -4.08
C ARG A 25 6.13 -14.98 -4.78
N SER A 26 6.40 -16.23 -5.16
CA SER A 26 7.61 -16.65 -5.87
C SER A 26 7.61 -16.20 -7.33
N LEU A 27 6.46 -16.25 -8.01
CA LEU A 27 6.35 -15.82 -9.41
C LEU A 27 6.48 -14.30 -9.56
N TYR A 28 5.96 -13.52 -8.61
CA TYR A 28 6.15 -12.07 -8.59
C TYR A 28 7.59 -11.66 -8.25
N ALA A 29 8.28 -12.39 -7.36
CA ALA A 29 9.66 -12.08 -6.98
C ALA A 29 10.68 -12.35 -8.10
N LEU A 30 10.40 -13.30 -9.01
CA LEU A 30 11.32 -13.70 -10.08
C LEU A 30 11.28 -12.79 -11.32
N SER A 31 10.30 -11.88 -11.44
CA SER A 31 10.12 -11.01 -12.61
C SER A 31 10.15 -9.51 -12.31
N MET A 32 10.55 -9.09 -11.11
CA MET A 32 10.67 -7.66 -10.77
C MET A 32 12.02 -7.14 -11.27
N PRO A 33 12.05 -6.20 -12.24
CA PRO A 33 13.25 -5.45 -12.53
C PRO A 33 13.74 -4.82 -11.21
N GLN A 34 14.99 -5.06 -10.84
CA GLN A 34 15.60 -4.57 -9.59
C GLN A 34 15.66 -3.02 -9.49
N ARG A 35 15.08 -2.30 -10.47
CA ARG A 35 14.95 -0.83 -10.50
C ARG A 35 13.50 -0.34 -10.53
N ASP A 36 12.55 -1.20 -10.19
CA ASP A 36 11.14 -0.81 -10.12
C ASP A 36 10.96 0.39 -9.20
N ARG A 37 10.37 1.44 -9.77
CA ARG A 37 10.17 2.73 -9.09
C ARG A 37 9.04 2.61 -8.10
N VAL A 38 9.36 2.80 -6.82
CA VAL A 38 8.39 2.83 -5.73
C VAL A 38 8.22 4.28 -5.28
N LEU A 39 6.97 4.66 -5.00
CA LEU A 39 6.70 5.88 -4.26
C LEU A 39 6.07 5.51 -2.91
N VAL A 40 6.72 5.94 -1.83
CA VAL A 40 6.10 5.90 -0.50
C VAL A 40 5.11 7.07 -0.41
N ALA A 41 3.83 6.75 -0.40
CA ALA A 41 2.71 7.67 -0.19
C ALA A 41 2.27 7.67 1.27
N ILE A 42 1.63 8.76 1.70
CA ILE A 42 1.18 8.92 3.09
C ILE A 42 -0.30 8.68 3.20
N LEU A 43 -0.68 7.84 4.14
CA LEU A 43 -2.04 7.72 4.62
C LEU A 43 -2.19 8.50 5.93
N ASN A 44 -2.89 9.63 5.85
CA ASN A 44 -3.18 10.48 7.00
C ASN A 44 -4.63 10.38 7.48
N ASN A 45 -5.47 9.59 6.82
CA ASN A 45 -6.86 9.37 7.16
C ASN A 45 -7.31 7.97 6.75
N GLN A 46 -8.34 7.44 7.43
CA GLN A 46 -8.89 6.10 7.18
C GLN A 46 -9.68 5.99 5.85
N PRO A 47 -10.42 7.01 5.39
CA PRO A 47 -11.09 6.97 4.09
C PRO A 47 -10.14 6.67 2.93
N ASP A 48 -8.94 7.25 2.92
CA ASP A 48 -7.98 7.03 1.84
C ASP A 48 -7.44 5.59 1.81
N LEU A 49 -7.25 4.97 2.98
CA LEU A 49 -6.92 3.54 3.04
C LEU A 49 -8.07 2.68 2.52
N THR A 50 -9.31 3.05 2.88
CA THR A 50 -10.51 2.33 2.47
C THR A 50 -10.69 2.40 0.96
N ILE A 51 -10.54 3.59 0.36
CA ILE A 51 -10.55 3.79 -1.09
C ILE A 51 -9.46 2.96 -1.77
N ALA A 52 -8.22 3.00 -1.27
CA ALA A 52 -7.13 2.21 -1.85
C ALA A 52 -7.42 0.70 -1.77
N ARG A 53 -7.94 0.22 -0.64
CA ARG A 53 -8.22 -1.19 -0.38
C ARG A 53 -9.42 -1.73 -1.16
N GLU A 54 -10.52 -0.99 -1.17
CA GLU A 54 -11.82 -1.46 -1.68
C GLU A 54 -12.11 -0.98 -3.10
N GLN A 55 -11.68 0.24 -3.44
CA GLN A 55 -11.91 0.83 -4.76
C GLN A 55 -10.68 0.75 -5.66
N HIS A 56 -9.55 0.25 -5.14
CA HIS A 56 -8.32 0.02 -5.91
C HIS A 56 -7.77 1.26 -6.60
N TRP A 57 -7.86 2.43 -5.97
CA TRP A 57 -7.20 3.63 -6.46
C TRP A 57 -6.67 4.53 -5.35
N TYR A 58 -5.70 5.39 -5.68
CA TYR A 58 -5.16 6.40 -4.77
C TYR A 58 -4.94 7.72 -5.51
N ARG A 59 -4.95 8.86 -4.79
CA ARG A 59 -4.74 10.19 -5.38
C ARG A 59 -3.48 10.86 -4.87
N ILE A 60 -2.80 11.57 -5.76
CA ILE A 60 -1.66 12.41 -5.43
C ILE A 60 -1.88 13.80 -6.02
N PRO A 61 -1.80 14.89 -5.23
CA PRO A 61 -1.92 16.24 -5.77
C PRO A 61 -0.81 16.51 -6.80
N VAL A 62 -1.17 16.96 -8.00
CA VAL A 62 -0.20 17.24 -9.08
C VAL A 62 0.83 18.28 -8.61
N GLU A 63 0.34 19.37 -8.00
CA GLU A 63 1.17 20.47 -7.47
C GLU A 63 2.27 20.02 -6.49
N THR A 64 2.06 18.89 -5.80
CA THR A 64 3.00 18.40 -4.78
C THR A 64 4.04 17.47 -5.38
N ILE A 65 3.67 16.64 -6.37
CA ILE A 65 4.51 15.53 -6.84
C ILE A 65 5.17 15.78 -8.19
N GLU A 66 4.75 16.79 -8.93
CA GLU A 66 5.21 17.05 -10.30
C GLU A 66 6.75 17.08 -10.42
N LYS A 67 7.44 17.82 -9.53
CA LYS A 67 8.91 17.87 -9.51
C LYS A 67 9.55 16.50 -9.22
N VAL A 68 8.91 15.69 -8.38
CA VAL A 68 9.39 14.34 -8.05
C VAL A 68 9.23 13.43 -9.25
N PHE A 69 8.10 13.47 -9.95
CA PHE A 69 7.86 12.70 -11.17
C PHE A 69 8.75 13.13 -12.33
N GLN A 70 9.04 14.42 -12.47
CA GLN A 70 10.00 14.89 -13.47
C GLN A 70 11.41 14.34 -13.22
N LYS A 71 11.84 14.28 -11.94
CA LYS A 71 13.19 13.83 -11.58
C LYS A 71 13.35 12.30 -11.56
N HIS A 72 12.37 11.58 -11.01
CA HIS A 72 12.46 10.13 -10.76
C HIS A 72 11.57 9.30 -11.68
N GLY A 73 10.70 9.95 -12.46
CA GLY A 73 9.70 9.31 -13.30
C GLY A 73 8.45 8.86 -12.53
N MET A 74 7.50 8.31 -13.29
CA MET A 74 6.25 7.77 -12.74
C MET A 74 6.51 6.48 -11.93
N PRO A 75 5.84 6.30 -10.78
CA PRO A 75 5.98 5.10 -9.97
C PRO A 75 5.29 3.90 -10.61
N GLN A 76 5.90 2.73 -10.47
CA GLN A 76 5.31 1.44 -10.82
C GLN A 76 4.65 0.79 -9.60
N TRP A 77 5.03 1.21 -8.39
CA TRP A 77 4.53 0.68 -7.13
C TRP A 77 4.27 1.82 -6.15
N LEU A 78 3.22 1.66 -5.34
CA LEU A 78 2.98 2.49 -4.16
C LEU A 78 3.23 1.68 -2.90
N ALA A 79 3.87 2.30 -1.93
CA ALA A 79 3.94 1.83 -0.55
C ALA A 79 3.26 2.87 0.35
N PHE A 80 2.55 2.43 1.37
CA PHE A 80 1.72 3.32 2.19
C PHE A 80 2.28 3.48 3.60
N TYR A 81 2.81 4.67 3.89
CA TYR A 81 3.19 5.08 5.24
C TYR A 81 1.94 5.53 6.01
N GLN A 82 1.60 4.79 7.07
CA GLN A 82 0.45 5.05 7.92
C GLN A 82 0.83 5.99 9.06
N THR A 83 0.05 7.06 9.24
CA THR A 83 0.26 8.02 10.34
C THR A 83 -0.43 7.57 11.63
N LYS A 84 -0.35 8.40 12.68
CA LYS A 84 -0.93 8.17 14.02
C LYS A 84 -2.40 7.70 14.04
N VAL A 85 -3.18 8.03 13.01
CA VAL A 85 -4.62 7.68 12.92
C VAL A 85 -4.88 6.18 12.77
N PHE A 86 -3.82 5.39 12.52
CA PHE A 86 -3.89 3.93 12.34
C PHE A 86 -3.50 3.13 13.60
N GLY A 87 -3.33 3.77 14.75
CA GLY A 87 -3.14 3.10 16.03
C GLY A 87 -1.95 2.12 16.02
N ASN A 88 -2.23 0.82 16.14
CA ASN A 88 -1.20 -0.23 16.16
C ASN A 88 -0.40 -0.35 14.85
N GLU A 89 -0.97 0.08 13.71
CA GLU A 89 -0.29 0.13 12.42
C GLU A 89 0.33 1.51 12.12
N ALA A 90 0.31 2.43 13.09
CA ALA A 90 0.86 3.76 12.89
C ALA A 90 2.39 3.75 12.73
N TYR A 91 2.90 4.84 12.15
CA TYR A 91 4.33 5.10 11.96
C TYR A 91 5.07 3.99 11.22
N SER A 92 4.37 3.30 10.33
CA SER A 92 4.95 2.19 9.59
C SER A 92 4.38 2.08 8.17
N ILE A 93 5.14 1.41 7.31
CA ILE A 93 4.68 0.97 6.00
C ILE A 93 4.24 -0.48 6.16
N ASN A 94 2.94 -0.73 6.03
CA ASN A 94 2.37 -2.08 6.14
C ASN A 94 1.88 -2.62 4.80
N TYR A 95 1.53 -1.74 3.87
CA TYR A 95 0.86 -2.11 2.62
C TYR A 95 1.60 -1.57 1.40
N MET A 96 1.59 -2.34 0.33
CA MET A 96 2.03 -1.92 -1.00
C MET A 96 1.06 -2.39 -2.09
N ALA A 97 1.05 -1.71 -3.21
CA ALA A 97 0.25 -2.07 -4.37
C ALA A 97 0.96 -1.68 -5.68
N GLN A 98 0.72 -2.44 -6.74
CA GLN A 98 1.24 -2.13 -8.07
C GLN A 98 0.39 -1.03 -8.69
N VAL A 99 1.01 -0.07 -9.35
CA VAL A 99 0.32 0.95 -10.14
C VAL A 99 0.02 0.37 -11.52
N LEU A 100 -1.27 0.24 -11.83
CA LEU A 100 -1.75 -0.29 -13.10
C LEU A 100 -1.93 0.80 -14.15
N ARG A 101 -2.42 1.97 -13.72
CA ARG A 101 -2.68 3.11 -14.60
C ARG A 101 -2.59 4.42 -13.82
N ILE A 102 -2.13 5.48 -14.49
CA ILE A 102 -2.10 6.84 -13.94
C ILE A 102 -2.90 7.74 -14.87
N THR A 103 -3.88 8.45 -14.34
CA THR A 103 -4.67 9.46 -15.07
C THR A 103 -4.68 10.77 -14.31
N THR A 104 -4.88 11.89 -15.02
CA THR A 104 -5.04 13.21 -14.40
C THR A 104 -6.52 13.53 -14.31
N VAL A 105 -6.99 13.88 -13.12
CA VAL A 105 -8.41 14.16 -12.81
C VAL A 105 -8.52 15.36 -11.88
N THR A 106 -9.70 15.98 -11.80
CA THR A 106 -10.00 17.04 -10.84
C THR A 106 -10.51 16.47 -9.52
N ARG A 107 -10.55 17.30 -8.47
CA ARG A 107 -11.18 16.89 -7.19
C ARG A 107 -12.67 16.59 -7.37
N SER A 108 -13.37 17.35 -8.21
CA SER A 108 -14.78 17.08 -8.55
C SER A 108 -14.99 15.72 -9.20
N ASP A 109 -14.06 15.25 -10.03
CA ASP A 109 -14.17 13.93 -10.66
C ASP A 109 -13.99 12.79 -9.63
N LEU A 110 -13.13 13.01 -8.62
CA LEU A 110 -12.88 12.03 -7.55
C LEU A 110 -13.98 12.03 -6.48
N PHE A 111 -14.55 13.20 -6.20
CA PHE A 111 -15.53 13.41 -5.13
C PHE A 111 -16.72 14.25 -5.65
N PRO A 112 -17.58 13.67 -6.50
CA PRO A 112 -18.67 14.40 -7.16
C PRO A 112 -19.72 14.94 -6.18
N HIS A 113 -19.79 14.39 -4.96
CA HIS A 113 -20.75 14.79 -3.93
C HIS A 113 -20.20 15.83 -2.94
N GLU A 114 -18.94 16.26 -3.06
CA GLU A 114 -18.41 17.34 -2.22
C GLU A 114 -18.94 18.71 -2.66
N PRO A 115 -19.22 19.63 -1.70
CA PRO A 115 -19.64 20.98 -2.04
C PRO A 115 -18.50 21.74 -2.75
N VAL A 116 -18.89 22.52 -3.77
CA VAL A 116 -17.94 23.31 -4.57
C VAL A 116 -17.21 24.31 -3.69
N ASN A 117 -15.88 24.19 -3.67
CA ASN A 117 -14.95 25.06 -2.97
C ASN A 117 -13.69 25.34 -3.81
N GLN A 118 -12.74 26.12 -3.27
CA GLN A 118 -11.49 26.47 -3.96
C GLN A 118 -10.62 25.26 -4.35
N LYS A 119 -10.85 24.08 -3.75
CA LYS A 119 -10.12 22.84 -4.04
C LYS A 119 -10.78 21.99 -5.13
N THR A 120 -12.00 22.31 -5.55
CA THR A 120 -12.78 21.52 -6.52
C THR A 120 -12.04 21.32 -7.84
N GLN A 121 -11.41 22.39 -8.32
CA GLN A 121 -10.69 22.41 -9.60
C GLN A 121 -9.21 21.99 -9.47
N ARG A 122 -8.77 21.56 -8.28
CA ARG A 122 -7.39 21.08 -8.11
C ARG A 122 -7.19 19.77 -8.85
N GLN A 123 -6.05 19.66 -9.52
CA GLN A 123 -5.67 18.46 -10.26
C GLN A 123 -4.98 17.43 -9.37
N TYR A 124 -5.32 16.18 -9.60
CA TYR A 124 -4.76 15.02 -8.94
C TYR A 124 -4.36 13.99 -9.99
N TYR A 125 -3.25 13.31 -9.76
CA TYR A 125 -3.02 12.00 -10.37
C TYR A 125 -3.88 10.98 -9.66
N LYS A 126 -4.77 10.30 -10.38
CA LYS A 126 -5.46 9.08 -9.95
C LYS A 126 -4.64 7.89 -10.39
N LEU A 127 -4.13 7.15 -9.41
CA LEU A 127 -3.37 5.92 -9.62
C LEU A 127 -4.31 4.76 -9.37
N GLU A 128 -4.59 3.97 -10.39
CA GLU A 128 -5.29 2.70 -10.25
C GLU A 128 -4.31 1.63 -9.82
N LEU A 129 -4.74 0.82 -8.85
CA LEU A 129 -3.88 -0.06 -8.10
C LEU A 129 -4.31 -1.52 -8.27
N SER A 130 -3.35 -2.42 -8.15
CA SER A 130 -3.67 -3.81 -7.84
C SER A 130 -4.18 -3.95 -6.40
N PRO A 131 -4.75 -5.11 -6.02
CA PRO A 131 -5.13 -5.36 -4.63
C PRO A 131 -3.97 -5.12 -3.67
N LEU A 132 -4.25 -4.45 -2.54
CA LEU A 132 -3.22 -4.13 -1.53
C LEU A 132 -2.61 -5.41 -0.97
N GLN A 133 -1.29 -5.45 -0.98
CA GLN A 133 -0.48 -6.53 -0.43
C GLN A 133 0.14 -6.10 0.89
N SER A 134 0.01 -6.93 1.91
CA SER A 134 0.70 -6.72 3.19
C SER A 134 2.18 -7.06 3.04
N LEU A 135 3.05 -6.19 3.56
CA LEU A 135 4.47 -6.49 3.66
C LEU A 135 4.70 -7.62 4.67
N ALA A 136 5.69 -8.49 4.41
CA ALA A 136 6.06 -9.54 5.35
C ALA A 136 6.58 -8.98 6.68
N ARG A 137 7.25 -7.83 6.59
CA ARG A 137 7.82 -7.10 7.72
C ARG A 137 7.44 -5.63 7.53
N PRO A 138 6.77 -5.00 8.51
CA PRO A 138 6.47 -3.59 8.43
C PRO A 138 7.74 -2.77 8.56
N ILE A 139 7.86 -1.69 7.77
CA ILE A 139 9.00 -0.76 7.84
C ILE A 139 8.61 0.34 8.81
N VAL A 140 9.25 0.39 9.97
CA VAL A 140 8.90 1.31 11.07
C VAL A 140 9.64 2.64 10.96
N SER A 141 9.04 3.70 11.50
CA SER A 141 9.66 5.01 11.61
C SER A 141 9.91 5.34 13.08
N ASP A 142 11.17 5.25 13.50
CA ASP A 142 11.59 5.50 14.88
C ASP A 142 11.55 6.98 15.29
N ARG A 143 11.29 7.89 14.35
CA ARG A 143 11.21 9.33 14.61
C ARG A 143 10.04 9.95 13.89
N PHE A 144 9.41 10.94 14.52
CA PHE A 144 8.42 11.81 13.88
C PHE A 144 9.04 12.56 12.70
N ARG A 145 8.95 11.98 11.50
CA ARG A 145 9.32 12.64 10.26
C ARG A 145 8.06 13.15 9.57
N ARG A 146 8.11 14.40 9.09
CA ARG A 146 7.19 14.88 8.06
C ARG A 146 7.55 14.17 6.76
N VAL A 147 7.06 12.95 6.62
CA VAL A 147 7.03 12.27 5.32
C VAL A 147 6.17 13.15 4.41
N THR A 148 6.49 13.25 3.12
CA THR A 148 5.59 13.78 2.07
C THR A 148 5.35 12.72 1.00
N PHE A 149 6.35 12.50 0.16
CA PHE A 149 6.41 11.41 -0.80
C PHE A 149 7.88 11.03 -0.96
N ILE A 150 8.22 9.76 -0.75
CA ILE A 150 9.61 9.30 -0.85
C ILE A 150 9.75 8.46 -2.11
N PRO A 151 10.41 8.97 -3.17
CA PRO A 151 10.80 8.14 -4.31
C PRO A 151 11.90 7.17 -3.85
N THR A 152 11.72 5.89 -4.14
CA THR A 152 12.67 4.83 -3.79
C THR A 152 12.57 3.69 -4.80
N THR A 153 13.30 2.59 -4.56
CA THR A 153 13.25 1.39 -5.39
C THR A 153 12.63 0.23 -4.63
N LEU A 154 12.12 -0.75 -5.37
CA LEU A 154 11.55 -1.96 -4.78
C LEU A 154 12.58 -2.76 -3.97
N GLU A 155 13.82 -2.83 -4.44
CA GLU A 155 14.94 -3.44 -3.73
C GLU A 155 15.17 -2.79 -2.35
N ARG A 156 15.18 -1.45 -2.29
CA ARG A 156 15.32 -0.72 -1.03
C ARG A 156 14.12 -0.94 -0.12
N LEU A 157 12.91 -0.93 -0.66
CA LEU A 157 11.70 -1.20 0.12
C LEU A 157 11.74 -2.61 0.75
N GLN A 158 12.23 -3.62 0.02
CA GLN A 158 12.27 -5.00 0.51
C GLN A 158 13.36 -5.24 1.57
N THR A 159 14.43 -4.46 1.55
CA THR A 159 15.58 -4.61 2.46
C THR A 159 15.54 -3.64 3.64
N ALA A 160 14.79 -2.54 3.53
CA ALA A 160 14.65 -1.53 4.58
C ALA A 160 14.01 -2.12 5.84
N THR A 161 14.59 -1.79 6.98
CA THR A 161 13.99 -2.08 8.30
C THR A 161 13.44 -0.80 8.91
N ASN A 162 14.02 0.35 8.57
CA ASN A 162 13.59 1.66 9.02
C ASN A 162 13.27 2.57 7.83
N LEU A 163 12.33 3.50 8.02
CA LEU A 163 12.01 4.55 7.03
C LEU A 163 13.26 5.37 6.62
N ALA A 164 14.24 5.51 7.51
CA ALA A 164 15.52 6.19 7.22
C ALA A 164 16.27 5.55 6.04
N ASP A 165 16.16 4.24 5.87
CA ASP A 165 16.87 3.45 4.84
C ASP A 165 16.34 3.73 3.43
N LEU A 166 15.16 4.35 3.32
CA LEU A 166 14.50 4.65 2.05
C LEU A 166 15.01 5.95 1.40
N HIS A 167 15.81 6.75 2.11
CA HIS A 167 16.35 8.02 1.60
C HIS A 167 17.67 7.83 0.83
N GLY A 168 17.90 8.68 -0.20
CA GLY A 168 19.17 8.76 -0.93
C GLY A 168 19.18 8.05 -2.29
N CYS A 169 18.05 8.05 -3.02
CA CYS A 169 17.96 7.65 -4.43
C CYS A 169 18.15 8.85 -5.36
#